data_AF-A0A6M0HPD5-F1
#
_entry.id   AF-A0A6M0HPD5-F1
#
_cell.length_a   1.000
_cell.length_b   1.000
_cell.length_c   1.000
_cell.angle_alpha   90.00
_cell.angle_beta   90.00
_cell.angle_gamma   90.00
#
_symmetry.space_group_name_H-M   'P 1'
#
loop_
_entity.id
_entity.type
_entity.pdbx_description
1 polymer ?
#
loop_
_entity_poly.entity_id
_entity_poly.type
_entity_poly.pdbx_seq_one_letter_code
_entity_poly.pdbx_strand_id
1 'polypeptide(L)'
;MLSLATATRDYARSLDAGTFDRLGSSDLRYLFEAMGPELWAWQYARRLTQQSAWRARTEVDEQVERALAARAMTEGIETWATALTALDARIEHARLHREPMPQPLAVPAEIRAALEARDAAALERIRRKRGRNGEGETGAVAIPDEAVHHPPLPGRPA
;
A
#
# COMPACT_ATOMS: atom_id res chain seq x y z
N MET A 1 -26.06 5.80 15.04
CA MET A 1 -24.76 5.77 14.34
C MET A 1 -24.15 4.39 14.61
N LEU A 2 -23.69 3.67 13.59
CA LEU A 2 -23.05 2.35 13.78
C LEU A 2 -21.68 2.53 14.44
N SER A 3 -21.30 1.60 15.33
CA SER A 3 -19.93 1.55 15.84
C SER A 3 -18.96 1.12 14.75
N LEU A 4 -17.68 1.52 14.86
CA LEU A 4 -16.64 1.18 13.90
C LEU A 4 -16.48 -0.34 13.75
N ALA A 5 -16.51 -1.07 14.86
CA ALA A 5 -16.40 -2.52 14.87
C ALA A 5 -17.58 -3.21 14.17
N THR A 6 -18.80 -2.68 14.31
CA THR A 6 -19.97 -3.21 13.61
C THR A 6 -19.86 -2.93 12.12
N ALA A 7 -19.57 -1.68 11.74
CA ALA A 7 -19.47 -1.28 10.34
C ALA A 7 -18.38 -2.07 9.58
N THR A 8 -17.19 -2.22 10.15
CA THR A 8 -16.09 -2.97 9.52
C THR A 8 -16.38 -4.48 9.43
N ARG A 9 -17.12 -5.05 10.38
CA ARG A 9 -17.55 -6.44 10.34
C ARG A 9 -18.63 -6.68 9.28
N ASP A 10 -19.62 -5.79 9.18
CA ASP A 10 -20.69 -5.89 8.18
C ASP A 10 -20.18 -5.65 6.76
N TYR A 11 -19.25 -4.70 6.61
CA TYR A 11 -18.48 -4.50 5.38
C TYR A 11 -17.75 -5.78 4.97
N ALA A 12 -16.95 -6.35 5.88
CA ALA A 12 -16.20 -7.58 5.60
C ALA A 12 -17.13 -8.75 5.26
N ARG A 13 -18.22 -8.94 6.01
CA ARG A 13 -19.23 -9.97 5.74
C ARG A 13 -19.82 -9.82 4.35
N SER A 14 -20.13 -8.59 3.93
CA SER A 14 -20.71 -8.33 2.60
C SER A 14 -19.72 -8.60 1.47
N LEU A 15 -18.42 -8.36 1.69
CA LEU A 15 -17.38 -8.74 0.74
C LEU A 15 -17.20 -10.26 0.68
N ASP A 16 -17.11 -10.91 1.84
CA ASP A 16 -16.92 -12.35 1.96
C ASP A 16 -18.10 -13.12 1.31
N ALA A 17 -19.31 -12.57 1.41
CA ALA A 17 -20.52 -13.11 0.77
C ALA A 17 -20.67 -12.74 -0.72
N GLY A 18 -19.82 -11.89 -1.27
CA GLY A 18 -19.94 -11.40 -2.65
C GLY A 18 -21.16 -10.51 -2.90
N THR A 19 -21.75 -9.94 -1.85
CA THR A 19 -22.98 -9.13 -1.92
C THR A 19 -22.71 -7.63 -1.86
N PHE A 20 -21.48 -7.20 -1.61
CA PHE A 20 -21.13 -5.79 -1.42
C PHE A 20 -21.59 -4.88 -2.58
N ASP A 21 -21.39 -5.30 -3.83
CA ASP A 21 -21.76 -4.49 -5.00
C ASP A 21 -23.28 -4.36 -5.20
N ARG A 22 -24.08 -5.12 -4.44
CA ARG A 22 -25.55 -5.09 -4.45
C ARG A 22 -26.13 -4.33 -3.25
N LEU A 23 -25.29 -3.81 -2.35
CA LEU A 23 -25.76 -3.03 -1.21
C LEU A 23 -26.48 -1.76 -1.67
N GLY A 24 -27.54 -1.41 -0.95
CA GLY A 24 -28.27 -0.18 -1.21
C GLY A 24 -27.43 1.05 -0.88
N SER A 25 -27.74 2.19 -1.50
CA SER A 25 -27.03 3.45 -1.25
C SER A 25 -27.10 3.89 0.22
N SER A 26 -28.19 3.58 0.92
CA SER A 26 -28.34 3.87 2.36
C SER A 26 -27.35 3.06 3.20
N ASP A 27 -27.17 1.77 2.92
CA ASP A 27 -26.24 0.90 3.64
C ASP A 27 -24.80 1.34 3.39
N LEU A 28 -24.45 1.62 2.13
CA LEU A 28 -23.13 2.14 1.78
C LEU A 28 -22.84 3.46 2.52
N ARG A 29 -23.82 4.36 2.60
CA ARG A 29 -23.68 5.61 3.35
C ARG A 29 -23.46 5.36 4.84
N TYR A 30 -24.21 4.46 5.47
CA TYR A 30 -24.04 4.15 6.89
C TYR A 30 -22.68 3.55 7.19
N LEU A 31 -22.19 2.64 6.34
CA LEU A 31 -20.86 2.08 6.45
C LEU A 31 -19.78 3.15 6.28
N PHE A 32 -19.93 4.01 5.26
CA PHE A 32 -19.02 5.13 5.00
C PHE A 32 -18.95 6.10 6.17
N GLU A 33 -20.09 6.53 6.70
CA GLU A 33 -20.17 7.46 7.85
C GLU A 33 -19.50 6.88 9.10
N ALA A 34 -19.73 5.58 9.38
CA ALA A 34 -19.15 4.93 10.54
C ALA A 34 -17.64 4.69 10.41
N MET A 35 -17.15 4.29 9.23
CA MET A 35 -15.72 4.10 9.01
C MET A 35 -14.97 5.42 8.87
N GLY A 36 -15.60 6.42 8.25
CA GLY A 36 -14.93 7.64 7.83
C GLY A 36 -14.14 7.45 6.52
N PRO A 37 -13.73 8.56 5.89
CA PRO A 37 -13.22 8.57 4.52
C PRO A 37 -11.89 7.80 4.35
N GLU A 38 -10.96 7.95 5.29
CA GLU A 38 -9.64 7.33 5.21
C GLU A 38 -9.71 5.80 5.30
N LEU A 39 -10.41 5.29 6.32
CA LEU A 39 -10.64 3.85 6.49
C LEU A 39 -11.42 3.27 5.32
N TRP A 40 -12.43 3.99 4.82
CA TRP A 40 -13.17 3.57 3.63
C TRP A 40 -12.27 3.42 2.40
N ALA A 41 -11.42 4.42 2.14
CA ALA A 41 -10.48 4.39 1.04
C ALA A 41 -9.46 3.26 1.18
N TRP A 42 -8.97 3.00 2.40
CA TRP A 42 -8.04 1.91 2.65
C TRP A 42 -8.68 0.53 2.48
N GLN A 43 -9.91 0.34 2.94
CA GLN A 43 -10.66 -0.89 2.68
C GLN A 43 -10.86 -1.12 1.18
N TYR A 44 -11.14 -0.05 0.43
CA TYR A 44 -11.19 -0.13 -1.04
C TYR A 44 -9.84 -0.50 -1.65
N ALA A 45 -8.72 0.07 -1.18
CA ALA A 45 -7.37 -0.33 -1.61
C ALA A 45 -7.09 -1.83 -1.34
N ARG A 46 -7.47 -2.32 -0.16
CA ARG A 46 -7.35 -3.75 0.20
C ARG A 46 -8.20 -4.63 -0.72
N ARG A 47 -9.43 -4.21 -1.03
CA ARG A 47 -10.32 -4.92 -1.97
C ARG A 47 -9.73 -4.97 -3.38
N LEU A 48 -9.17 -3.86 -3.89
CA LEU A 48 -8.53 -3.82 -5.20
C LEU A 48 -7.35 -4.80 -5.30
N THR A 49 -6.65 -5.01 -4.18
CA THR A 49 -5.50 -5.91 -4.05
C THR A 49 -5.85 -7.31 -3.53
N GLN A 50 -7.14 -7.66 -3.46
CA GLN A 50 -7.65 -8.95 -2.98
C GLN A 50 -7.20 -9.32 -1.56
N GLN A 51 -6.81 -8.33 -0.75
CA GLN A 51 -6.49 -8.56 0.65
C GLN A 51 -7.77 -8.72 1.47
N SER A 52 -7.68 -9.45 2.59
CA SER A 52 -8.79 -9.55 3.53
C SER A 52 -9.19 -8.15 4.04
N ALA A 53 -10.49 -7.93 4.24
CA ALA A 53 -10.98 -6.69 4.81
C ALA A 53 -10.44 -6.51 6.24
N TRP A 54 -10.05 -5.29 6.59
CA TRP A 54 -9.68 -4.96 7.96
C TRP A 54 -10.93 -4.95 8.85
N ARG A 55 -10.78 -5.34 10.12
CA ARG A 55 -11.87 -5.41 11.10
C ARG A 55 -11.41 -4.78 12.40
N ALA A 56 -12.16 -3.82 12.92
CA ALA A 56 -11.87 -3.25 14.23
C ALA A 56 -12.23 -4.25 15.33
N ARG A 57 -11.44 -4.25 16.41
CA ARG A 57 -11.69 -5.06 17.60
C ARG A 57 -12.83 -4.44 18.43
N THR A 58 -13.71 -5.28 18.97
CA THR A 58 -14.86 -4.83 19.78
C THR A 58 -14.49 -4.47 21.22
N GLU A 59 -13.39 -5.03 21.72
CA GLU A 59 -12.91 -4.86 23.11
C GLU A 59 -12.07 -3.58 23.29
N VAL A 60 -11.72 -2.92 22.18
CA VAL A 60 -10.79 -1.77 22.19
C VAL A 60 -11.56 -0.50 21.88
N ASP A 61 -11.17 0.59 22.54
CA ASP A 61 -11.72 1.91 22.28
C ASP A 61 -11.59 2.31 20.79
N GLU A 62 -12.64 2.92 20.24
CA GLU A 62 -12.71 3.24 18.82
C GLU A 62 -11.61 4.22 18.38
N GLN A 63 -11.23 5.19 19.21
CA GLN A 63 -10.16 6.14 18.87
C GLN A 63 -8.82 5.43 18.79
N VAL A 64 -8.57 4.49 19.71
CA VAL A 64 -7.36 3.66 19.69
C VAL A 64 -7.33 2.78 18.43
N GLU A 65 -8.44 2.14 18.06
CA GLU A 65 -8.51 1.34 16.83
C GLU A 65 -8.28 2.19 15.58
N ARG A 66 -8.84 3.41 15.52
CA ARG A 66 -8.58 4.35 14.41
C ARG A 66 -7.11 4.73 14.32
N ALA A 67 -6.46 5.04 15.45
CA ALA A 67 -5.04 5.38 15.47
C ALA A 67 -4.16 4.21 15.02
N LEU A 68 -4.48 2.99 15.45
CA LEU A 68 -3.79 1.77 15.02
C LEU A 68 -3.99 1.50 13.53
N ALA A 69 -5.20 1.72 13.01
CA ALA A 69 -5.48 1.59 11.60
C ALA A 69 -4.75 2.65 10.78
N ALA A 70 -4.70 3.90 11.24
CA ALA A 70 -3.91 4.97 10.61
C ALA A 70 -2.45 4.56 10.48
N ARG A 71 -1.84 4.08 11.57
CA ARG A 71 -0.48 3.57 11.54
C ARG A 71 -0.30 2.42 10.54
N ALA A 72 -1.22 1.45 10.53
CA ALA A 72 -1.17 0.33 9.58
C ALA A 72 -1.35 0.77 8.12
N MET A 73 -2.15 1.81 7.86
CA MET A 73 -2.31 2.42 6.54
C MET A 73 -0.99 3.03 6.05
N THR A 74 -0.28 3.74 6.93
CA THR A 74 0.99 4.39 6.63
C THR A 74 2.16 3.41 6.51
N GLU A 75 2.19 2.35 7.32
CA GLU A 75 3.18 1.27 7.16
C GLU A 75 2.89 0.43 5.90
N GLY A 76 1.62 0.34 5.50
CA GLY A 76 1.13 -0.42 4.35
C GLY A 76 1.27 0.27 2.99
N ILE A 77 2.30 1.09 2.75
CA ILE A 77 2.50 1.84 1.48
C ILE A 77 2.42 0.93 0.24
N GLU A 78 2.93 -0.30 0.30
CA GLU A 78 2.86 -1.23 -0.83
C GLU A 78 1.42 -1.61 -1.22
N THR A 79 0.49 -1.64 -0.26
CA THR A 79 -0.93 -1.87 -0.55
C THR A 79 -1.49 -0.75 -1.40
N TRP A 80 -1.14 0.50 -1.07
CA TRP A 80 -1.57 1.67 -1.85
C TRP A 80 -0.97 1.68 -3.25
N ALA A 81 0.34 1.41 -3.39
CA ALA A 81 1.01 1.35 -4.68
C ALA A 81 0.38 0.29 -5.61
N THR A 82 0.16 -0.92 -5.06
CA THR A 82 -0.44 -2.02 -5.80
C THR A 82 -1.90 -1.73 -6.13
N ALA A 83 -2.65 -1.12 -5.21
CA ALA A 83 -4.04 -0.74 -5.44
C ALA A 83 -4.19 0.31 -6.55
N LEU A 84 -3.30 1.32 -6.62
CA LEU A 84 -3.28 2.30 -7.70
C LEU A 84 -3.03 1.62 -9.05
N THR A 85 -2.04 0.74 -9.12
CA THR A 85 -1.75 -0.03 -10.34
C THR A 85 -2.95 -0.89 -10.77
N ALA A 86 -3.60 -1.55 -9.81
CA ALA A 86 -4.80 -2.35 -10.07
C ALA A 86 -6.00 -1.48 -10.51
N LEU A 87 -6.13 -0.27 -9.96
CA LEU A 87 -7.16 0.67 -10.35
C LEU A 87 -6.93 1.17 -11.78
N ASP A 88 -5.71 1.52 -12.15
CA ASP A 88 -5.36 1.96 -13.51
C ASP A 88 -5.69 0.87 -14.55
N ALA A 89 -5.37 -0.39 -14.24
CA ALA A 89 -5.74 -1.52 -15.09
C ALA A 89 -7.27 -1.66 -15.24
N ARG A 90 -8.04 -1.46 -14.17
CA ARG A 90 -9.51 -1.49 -14.22
C ARG A 90 -10.11 -0.30 -14.97
N ILE A 91 -9.52 0.89 -14.82
CA ILE A 91 -9.91 2.09 -15.57
C ILE A 91 -9.73 1.85 -17.07
N GLU A 92 -8.57 1.31 -17.47
CA GLU A 92 -8.28 1.01 -18.86
C GLU A 92 -9.22 -0.06 -19.41
N HIS A 93 -9.49 -1.12 -18.65
CA HIS A 93 -10.50 -2.12 -19.01
C HIS A 93 -11.88 -1.49 -19.21
N ALA A 94 -12.35 -0.70 -18.25
CA ALA A 94 -13.65 -0.05 -18.33
C ALA A 94 -13.76 0.88 -19.55
N ARG A 95 -12.68 1.59 -19.87
CA ARG A 95 -12.58 2.44 -21.06
C ARG A 95 -12.69 1.64 -22.36
N LEU A 96 -11.95 0.53 -22.47
CA LEU A 96 -11.94 -0.32 -23.67
C LEU A 96 -13.26 -1.05 -23.89
N HIS A 97 -13.90 -1.50 -22.80
CA HIS A 97 -15.12 -2.30 -22.84
C HIS A 97 -16.41 -1.49 -22.63
N ARG A 98 -16.31 -0.16 -22.49
CA ARG A 98 -17.42 0.76 -22.21
C ARG A 98 -18.22 0.39 -20.96
N GLU A 99 -17.52 -0.13 -19.95
CA GLU A 99 -18.09 -0.43 -18.64
C GLU A 99 -18.13 0.84 -17.76
N PRO A 100 -18.91 0.84 -16.68
CA PRO A 100 -18.89 1.93 -15.71
C PRO A 100 -17.47 2.17 -15.16
N MET A 101 -17.06 3.44 -15.11
CA MET A 101 -15.75 3.82 -14.57
C MET A 101 -15.68 3.46 -13.07
N PRO A 102 -14.62 2.75 -12.61
CA PRO A 102 -14.47 2.47 -11.20
C PRO A 102 -14.33 3.76 -10.38
N GLN A 103 -14.72 3.69 -9.11
CA GLN A 103 -14.55 4.82 -8.20
C GLN A 103 -13.06 5.14 -8.01
N PRO A 104 -12.67 6.42 -7.96
CA PRO A 104 -11.28 6.81 -7.72
C PRO A 104 -10.85 6.41 -6.31
N LEU A 105 -9.57 6.06 -6.16
CA LEU A 105 -8.99 5.76 -4.86
C LEU A 105 -8.54 7.06 -4.16
N ALA A 106 -9.18 7.39 -3.04
CA ALA A 106 -8.83 8.55 -2.24
C ALA A 106 -7.59 8.28 -1.36
N VAL A 107 -6.40 8.40 -1.94
CA VAL A 107 -5.13 8.18 -1.24
C VAL A 107 -4.81 9.37 -0.32
N PRO A 108 -4.52 9.13 0.99
CA PRO A 108 -4.12 10.19 1.92
C PRO A 108 -2.86 10.94 1.44
N ALA A 109 -2.77 12.23 1.76
CA ALA A 109 -1.69 13.10 1.26
C ALA A 109 -0.29 12.60 1.67
N GLU A 110 -0.15 12.11 2.89
CA GLU A 110 1.11 11.54 3.40
C GLU A 110 1.58 10.31 2.59
N ILE A 111 0.65 9.43 2.21
CA ILE A 111 0.95 8.24 1.41
C ILE A 111 1.34 8.66 0.00
N ARG A 112 0.61 9.62 -0.57
CA ARG A 112 0.91 10.17 -1.90
C ARG A 112 2.32 10.76 -1.94
N ALA A 113 2.68 11.58 -0.96
CA ALA A 113 4.02 12.15 -0.85
C ALA A 113 5.10 11.06 -0.70
N ALA A 114 4.84 10.00 0.09
CA ALA A 114 5.76 8.89 0.24
C ALA A 114 5.96 8.10 -1.08
N LEU A 115 4.90 7.88 -1.84
CA LEU A 115 4.97 7.23 -3.16
C LEU A 115 5.73 8.08 -4.17
N GLU A 116 5.45 9.37 -4.26
CA GLU A 116 6.15 10.31 -5.13
C GLU A 116 7.66 10.37 -4.81
N ALA A 117 8.02 10.41 -3.52
CA ALA A 117 9.41 10.39 -3.09
C ALA A 117 10.13 9.07 -3.47
N ARG A 118 9.43 7.94 -3.36
CA ARG A 118 9.94 6.63 -3.77
C ARG A 118 10.20 6.57 -5.28
N ASP A 119 9.27 7.08 -6.08
CA ASP A 119 9.38 7.10 -7.54
C ASP A 119 10.51 8.02 -8.00
N ALA A 120 10.64 9.21 -7.41
CA ALA A 120 11.76 10.11 -7.64
C ALA A 120 13.11 9.44 -7.33
N ALA A 121 13.21 8.75 -6.18
CA ALA A 121 14.42 8.02 -5.80
C ALA A 121 14.75 6.86 -6.78
N ALA A 122 13.74 6.17 -7.30
CA ALA A 122 13.92 5.11 -8.29
C ALA A 122 14.44 5.67 -9.63
N LEU A 123 13.86 6.78 -10.10
CA LEU A 123 14.29 7.47 -11.32
C LEU A 123 15.73 7.96 -11.22
N GLU A 124 16.14 8.53 -10.08
CA GLU A 124 17.52 8.96 -9.85
C GLU A 124 18.51 7.78 -9.91
N ARG A 125 18.15 6.62 -9.36
CA ARG A 125 18.99 5.40 -9.49
C ARG A 125 19.14 4.95 -10.94
N ILE A 126 18.06 5.00 -11.72
CA ILE A 126 18.09 4.65 -13.15
C ILE A 126 18.95 5.63 -13.94
N ARG A 127 18.82 6.95 -13.69
CA ARG A 127 19.64 8.00 -14.32
C ARG A 127 21.13 7.78 -14.07
N ARG A 128 21.54 7.52 -12.82
CA ARG A 128 22.94 7.23 -12.46
C ARG A 128 23.49 5.99 -13.16
N LYS A 129 22.69 4.92 -13.31
CA LYS A 129 23.10 3.71 -14.05
C LYS A 129 23.26 3.98 -15.54
N ARG A 130 22.40 4.81 -16.14
CA ARG A 130 22.45 5.14 -17.57
C ARG A 130 23.62 6.06 -17.93
N GLY A 131 23.95 7.02 -17.05
CA GLY A 131 25.12 7.89 -17.22
C GLY A 131 26.46 7.14 -17.15
N ARG A 132 26.51 5.99 -16.46
CA ARG A 132 27.73 5.17 -16.36
C ARG A 132 28.00 4.29 -17.59
N ASN A 133 27.00 4.03 -18.43
CA ASN A 133 27.13 3.17 -19.61
C ASN A 133 27.26 3.96 -20.94
N GLY A 134 27.26 5.29 -20.88
CA GLY A 134 27.21 6.15 -22.08
C GLY A 134 28.48 6.91 -22.43
N GLU A 135 29.47 6.97 -21.53
CA GLU A 135 30.69 7.74 -21.75
C GLU A 135 31.89 6.89 -21.41
N GLY A 136 32.57 6.40 -22.45
CA GLY A 136 33.93 5.94 -22.31
C GLY A 136 34.83 7.14 -22.09
N GLU A 137 35.28 7.35 -20.86
CA GLU A 137 36.53 8.05 -20.58
C GLU A 137 37.35 7.23 -19.60
N THR A 138 38.57 6.94 -20.04
CA THR A 138 39.64 6.22 -19.36
C THR A 138 40.05 6.89 -18.04
N GLY A 139 40.07 6.13 -16.95
CA GLY A 139 40.74 6.44 -15.68
C GLY A 139 39.79 6.36 -14.46
N ALA A 140 40.02 5.60 -13.39
CA ALA A 140 41.21 4.95 -12.88
C ALA A 140 40.90 3.50 -12.46
N VAL A 141 41.96 2.69 -12.50
CA VAL A 141 42.05 1.29 -12.11
C VAL A 141 41.31 1.01 -10.80
N ALA A 142 40.42 0.02 -10.81
CA ALA A 142 39.94 -0.62 -9.60
C ALA A 142 41.15 -1.33 -8.95
N ILE A 143 41.73 -0.72 -7.93
CA ILE A 143 42.67 -1.39 -7.03
C ILE A 143 41.82 -2.38 -6.21
N PRO A 144 42.07 -3.70 -6.29
CA PRO A 144 41.47 -4.65 -5.35
C PRO A 144 42.02 -4.36 -3.95
N ASP A 145 41.13 -4.18 -2.98
CA ASP A 145 41.47 -3.93 -1.59
C ASP A 145 42.02 -5.23 -0.94
N GLU A 146 43.29 -5.54 -1.21
CA GLU A 146 44.08 -6.46 -0.40
C GLU A 146 44.43 -5.75 0.92
N ALA A 147 43.56 -5.85 1.93
CA ALA A 147 43.94 -5.93 3.36
C ALA A 147 42.69 -5.86 4.28
N VAL A 148 41.89 -6.91 4.30
CA VAL A 148 41.21 -7.29 5.56
C VAL A 148 41.88 -8.57 6.04
N HIS A 149 42.99 -8.38 6.74
CA HIS A 149 43.54 -9.39 7.64
C HIS A 149 42.45 -9.80 8.63
N HIS A 150 41.81 -10.94 8.39
CA HIS A 150 41.05 -11.63 9.43
C HIS A 150 42.05 -12.16 10.47
N PRO A 151 41.95 -11.78 11.76
CA PRO A 151 42.70 -12.47 12.80
C PRO A 151 42.19 -13.92 12.91
N PRO A 152 43.06 -14.93 13.02
CA PRO A 152 42.63 -16.31 13.18
C PRO A 152 41.95 -16.50 14.54
N LEU A 153 40.78 -17.13 14.53
CA LEU A 153 40.06 -17.54 15.73
C LEU A 153 40.94 -18.50 16.55
N PRO A 154 41.08 -18.31 17.88
CA PRO A 154 41.80 -19.25 18.73
C PRO A 154 41.02 -20.57 18.80
N GLY A 155 41.68 -21.65 18.38
CA GLY A 155 41.17 -23.02 18.47
C GLY A 155 40.89 -23.41 19.91
N ARG A 156 39.79 -24.14 20.11
CA ARG A 156 39.40 -24.74 21.39
C ARG A 156 40.25 -26.01 21.61
N PRO A 157 40.98 -26.14 22.73
CA PRO A 157 41.62 -27.41 23.06
C PRO A 157 40.58 -28.45 23.52
N ALA A 158 40.88 -29.72 23.20
CA ALA A 158 40.13 -30.92 23.58
C ALA A 158 40.25 -31.25 25.07
#